data_AF-A0A923E3M7-F1
#
_entry.id   AF-A0A923E3M7-F1
#
_cell.length_a   1.000
_cell.length_b   1.000
_cell.length_c   1.000
_cell.angle_alpha   90.00
_cell.angle_beta   90.00
_cell.angle_gamma   90.00
#
_symmetry.space_group_name_H-M   'P 1'
#
loop_
_entity.id
_entity.type
_entity.pdbx_description
1 polymer ?
#
loop_
_entity_poly.entity_id
_entity_poly.type
_entity_poly.pdbx_seq_one_letter_code
_entity_poly.pdbx_strand_id
1 'polypeptide(L)'
;MNSDEMSRLKAHLDDLETTYSGLELPSNPGPSAFGVPIVALAYDIFRSDFAERSGTISKWCSRTSLAVTDTVKFAEDEDWFWVQVWSLAFNWDSTIPE
;
A
#
# COMPACT_ATOMS: atom_id res chain seq x y z
N MET A 1 -11.14 9.22 -9.01
CA MET A 1 -10.89 9.08 -7.57
C MET A 1 -10.29 10.39 -7.10
N ASN A 2 -10.84 11.01 -6.05
CA ASN A 2 -10.36 12.31 -5.55
C ASN A 2 -9.22 12.13 -4.52
N SER A 3 -8.57 13.23 -4.13
CA SER A 3 -7.43 13.21 -3.18
C SER A 3 -7.80 12.61 -1.81
N ASP A 4 -9.02 12.86 -1.33
CA ASP A 4 -9.52 12.29 -0.07
C ASP A 4 -9.68 10.76 -0.15
N GLU A 5 -10.21 10.25 -1.27
CA GLU A 5 -10.36 8.82 -1.52
C GLU A 5 -8.99 8.12 -1.64
N MET A 6 -8.02 8.75 -2.33
CA MET A 6 -6.65 8.26 -2.43
C MET A 6 -5.95 8.21 -1.07
N SER A 7 -6.11 9.26 -0.25
CA SER A 7 -5.54 9.34 1.10
C SER A 7 -6.10 8.27 2.03
N ARG A 8 -7.42 8.02 1.97
CA ARG A 8 -8.07 6.94 2.71
C ARG A 8 -7.60 5.57 2.25
N LEU A 9 -7.49 5.36 0.94
CA LEU A 9 -6.97 4.11 0.38
C LEU A 9 -5.56 3.83 0.86
N LYS A 10 -4.67 4.83 0.82
CA LYS A 10 -3.31 4.74 1.35
C LYS A 10 -3.30 4.32 2.81
N ALA A 11 -4.07 5.01 3.66
CA ALA A 11 -4.15 4.71 5.08
C ALA A 11 -4.63 3.28 5.36
N HIS A 12 -5.63 2.80 4.61
CA HIS A 12 -6.09 1.41 4.71
C HIS A 12 -5.01 0.40 4.26
N LEU A 13 -4.25 0.70 3.22
CA LEU A 13 -3.16 -0.17 2.77
C LEU A 13 -2.02 -0.23 3.80
N ASP A 14 -1.67 0.89 4.42
CA ASP A 14 -0.65 0.94 5.48
C ASP A 14 -1.09 0.16 6.74
N ASP A 15 -2.38 0.25 7.10
CA ASP A 15 -2.97 -0.51 8.21
C ASP A 15 -2.97 -2.02 7.94
N LEU A 16 -3.32 -2.42 6.72
CA LEU A 16 -3.25 -3.82 6.30
C LEU A 16 -1.80 -4.32 6.27
N GLU A 17 -0.85 -3.54 5.77
CA GLU A 17 0.58 -3.88 5.81
C GLU A 17 1.03 -4.18 7.25
N THR A 18 0.68 -3.28 8.18
CA THR A 18 1.01 -3.41 9.59
C THR A 18 0.36 -4.65 10.20
N THR A 19 -0.91 -4.89 9.89
CA THR A 19 -1.64 -6.06 10.37
C THR A 19 -0.98 -7.35 9.89
N TYR A 20 -0.71 -7.49 8.58
CA TYR A 20 -0.15 -8.71 8.02
C TYR A 20 1.31 -8.94 8.40
N SER A 21 2.10 -7.87 8.57
CA SER A 21 3.49 -7.99 9.05
C SER A 21 3.58 -8.39 10.53
N GLY A 22 2.57 -8.05 11.34
CA GLY A 22 2.49 -8.43 12.75
C GLY A 22 1.86 -9.80 13.02
N LEU A 23 1.36 -10.50 12.00
CA LEU A 23 0.75 -11.82 12.17
C LEU A 23 1.81 -12.89 12.40
N GLU A 24 1.79 -13.48 13.59
CA GLU A 24 2.64 -14.62 13.94
C GLU A 24 1.78 -15.83 14.32
N LEU A 25 2.12 -16.99 13.76
CA LEU A 25 1.55 -18.26 14.22
C LEU A 25 2.31 -18.75 15.45
N PRO A 26 1.63 -19.44 16.39
CA PRO A 26 2.27 -20.08 17.52
C PRO A 26 3.39 -21.03 17.12
N SER A 27 4.37 -21.22 18.01
CA SER A 27 5.42 -22.20 17.82
C SER A 27 4.86 -23.62 17.70
N ASN A 28 5.51 -24.46 16.88
CA ASN A 28 5.16 -25.87 16.78
C ASN A 28 5.35 -26.54 18.15
N PRO A 29 4.29 -27.07 18.78
CA PRO A 29 4.38 -27.71 20.10
C PRO A 29 5.08 -29.08 20.04
N GLY A 30 5.38 -29.58 18.84
CA GLY A 30 6.15 -30.80 18.60
C GLY A 30 5.31 -32.08 18.55
N PRO A 31 5.94 -33.21 18.17
CA PRO A 31 5.25 -34.48 17.98
C PRO A 31 4.55 -35.02 19.24
N SER A 32 5.10 -34.75 20.42
CA SER A 32 4.56 -35.22 21.70
C SER A 32 3.20 -34.58 22.02
N ALA A 33 3.00 -33.32 21.67
CA ALA A 33 1.75 -32.61 21.88
C ALA A 33 0.67 -33.04 20.87
N PHE A 34 1.05 -33.33 19.64
CA PHE A 34 0.12 -33.77 18.59
C PHE A 34 -0.19 -35.27 18.61
N GLY A 35 0.60 -36.07 19.35
CA GLY A 35 0.46 -37.53 19.41
C GLY A 35 0.87 -38.27 18.14
N VAL A 36 1.07 -37.57 17.02
CA VAL A 36 1.47 -38.13 15.72
C VAL A 36 2.53 -37.23 15.07
N PRO A 37 3.74 -37.74 14.72
CA PRO A 37 4.81 -36.94 14.14
C PRO A 37 4.45 -36.23 12.83
N ILE A 38 3.60 -36.84 12.00
CA ILE A 38 3.20 -36.27 10.71
C ILE A 38 2.43 -34.95 10.87
N VAL A 39 1.69 -34.79 11.98
CA VAL A 39 0.93 -33.57 12.26
C VAL A 39 1.88 -32.43 12.63
N ALA A 40 2.95 -32.71 13.40
CA ALA A 40 3.98 -31.72 13.67
C ALA A 40 4.66 -31.24 12.37
N LEU A 41 5.00 -32.15 11.46
CA LEU A 41 5.58 -31.79 10.16
C LEU A 41 4.60 -30.97 9.29
N ALA A 42 3.34 -31.39 9.22
CA ALA A 42 2.30 -30.67 8.49
C ALA A 42 2.08 -29.26 9.06
N TYR A 43 2.19 -29.10 10.38
CA TYR A 43 2.11 -27.79 11.03
C TYR A 43 3.28 -26.88 10.64
N ASP A 44 4.51 -27.39 10.56
CA ASP A 44 5.66 -26.59 10.10
C ASP A 44 5.50 -26.13 8.65
N ILE A 45 5.01 -27.01 7.78
CA ILE A 45 4.69 -26.66 6.39
C ILE A 45 3.63 -25.55 6.35
N PHE A 46 2.54 -25.72 7.08
CA PHE A 46 1.49 -24.71 7.18
C PHE A 46 2.03 -23.36 7.68
N ARG A 47 2.92 -23.36 8.67
CA ARG A 47 3.54 -22.14 9.19
C ARG A 47 4.42 -21.45 8.17
N SER A 48 5.21 -22.21 7.42
CA SER A 48 6.04 -21.69 6.34
C SER A 48 5.16 -21.03 5.26
N ASP A 49 4.13 -21.75 4.79
CA ASP A 49 3.19 -21.24 3.79
C ASP A 49 2.45 -19.99 4.28
N PHE A 50 2.06 -19.97 5.55
CA PHE A 50 1.42 -18.81 6.17
C PHE A 50 2.35 -17.60 6.17
N ALA A 51 3.60 -17.76 6.61
CA ALA A 51 4.58 -16.68 6.67
C ALA A 51 4.90 -16.12 5.27
N GLU A 52 4.99 -16.98 4.26
CA GLU A 52 5.18 -16.55 2.86
C GLU A 52 3.99 -15.73 2.37
N ARG A 53 2.76 -16.20 2.63
CA ARG A 53 1.53 -15.51 2.21
C ARG A 53 1.33 -14.18 2.93
N SER A 54 1.47 -14.15 4.25
CA SER A 54 1.33 -12.90 5.03
C SER A 54 2.38 -11.88 4.60
N GLY A 55 3.63 -12.31 4.42
CA GLY A 55 4.70 -11.44 3.91
C GLY A 55 4.46 -10.94 2.48
N THR A 56 3.87 -11.77 1.61
CA THR A 56 3.49 -11.37 0.26
C THR A 56 2.39 -10.32 0.27
N ILE A 57 1.35 -10.51 1.08
CA ILE A 57 0.25 -9.54 1.21
C ILE A 57 0.75 -8.22 1.80
N SER A 58 1.58 -8.28 2.84
CA SER A 58 2.21 -7.09 3.43
C SER A 58 3.01 -6.29 2.39
N LYS A 59 3.87 -6.97 1.61
CA LYS A 59 4.62 -6.33 0.51
C LYS A 59 3.71 -5.74 -0.57
N TRP A 60 2.62 -6.43 -0.92
CA TRP A 60 1.65 -5.92 -1.88
C TRP A 60 0.99 -4.63 -1.36
N CYS A 61 0.52 -4.62 -0.12
CA CYS A 61 -0.08 -3.44 0.51
C CYS A 61 0.89 -2.25 0.48
N SER A 62 2.14 -2.47 0.88
CA SER A 62 3.19 -1.45 0.89
C SER A 62 3.44 -0.87 -0.52
N ARG A 63 3.62 -1.74 -1.53
CA ARG A 63 3.85 -1.32 -2.92
C ARG A 63 2.66 -0.57 -3.50
N THR A 64 1.44 -1.01 -3.21
CA THR A 64 0.23 -0.34 -3.68
C THR A 64 0.05 1.01 -2.99
N SER A 65 0.36 1.13 -1.69
CA SER A 65 0.35 2.40 -0.95
C SER A 65 1.31 3.43 -1.56
N LEU A 66 2.52 2.98 -1.92
CA LEU A 66 3.49 3.81 -2.64
C LEU A 66 2.96 4.23 -4.01
N ALA A 67 2.43 3.29 -4.80
CA ALA A 67 1.88 3.61 -6.12
C ALA A 67 0.71 4.61 -6.06
N VAL A 68 -0.16 4.51 -5.04
CA VAL A 68 -1.22 5.48 -4.77
C VAL A 68 -0.63 6.86 -4.48
N THR A 69 0.40 6.92 -3.62
CA THR A 69 1.09 8.17 -3.29
C THR A 69 1.73 8.82 -4.51
N ASP A 70 2.42 8.02 -5.34
CA ASP A 70 3.07 8.50 -6.56
C ASP A 70 2.04 8.99 -7.59
N THR A 71 0.90 8.30 -7.69
CA THR A 71 -0.21 8.72 -8.57
C THR A 71 -0.81 10.05 -8.12
N VAL A 72 -1.00 10.27 -6.82
CA VAL A 72 -1.49 11.56 -6.28
C VAL A 72 -0.52 12.68 -6.62
N LYS A 73 0.78 12.48 -6.35
CA LYS A 73 1.81 13.49 -6.66
C LYS A 73 1.84 13.83 -8.16
N PHE A 74 1.79 12.80 -9.01
CA PHE A 74 1.77 13.01 -10.45
C PHE A 74 0.55 13.84 -10.89
N ALA A 75 -0.63 13.57 -10.33
CA ALA A 75 -1.83 14.35 -10.62
C ALA A 75 -1.72 15.80 -10.14
N GLU A 76 -1.18 16.04 -8.94
CA GLU A 76 -0.95 17.39 -8.40
C GLU A 76 0.06 18.18 -9.24
N ASP A 77 1.14 17.54 -9.67
CA ASP A 77 2.16 18.15 -10.53
C ASP A 77 1.59 18.52 -11.91
N GLU A 78 0.74 17.66 -12.48
CA GLU A 78 0.10 17.92 -13.76
C GLU A 78 -0.96 19.02 -13.67
N ASP A 79 -1.77 19.05 -12.61
CA ASP A 79 -2.70 20.15 -12.33
C ASP A 79 -1.94 21.48 -12.20
N TRP A 80 -0.84 21.50 -11.44
CA TRP A 80 -0.01 22.69 -11.28
C TRP A 80 0.62 23.15 -12.59
N PHE A 81 1.12 22.22 -13.41
CA PHE A 81 1.64 22.52 -14.75
C PHE A 81 0.60 23.22 -15.61
N TRP A 82 -0.63 22.68 -15.67
CA TRP A 82 -1.69 23.30 -16.44
C TRP A 82 -2.10 24.67 -15.88
N VAL A 83 -2.20 24.84 -14.56
CA VAL A 83 -2.46 26.16 -13.95
C VAL A 83 -1.42 27.20 -14.41
N GLN A 84 -0.14 26.83 -14.47
CA GLN A 84 0.90 27.74 -14.97
C GLN A 84 0.72 28.07 -16.44
N VAL A 85 0.50 27.06 -17.29
CA VAL A 85 0.28 27.26 -18.73
C VAL A 85 -0.91 28.18 -18.97
N TRP A 86 -2.03 27.95 -18.29
CA TRP A 86 -3.22 28.80 -18.39
C TRP A 86 -2.95 30.22 -17.86
N SER A 87 -2.24 30.37 -16.73
CA SER A 87 -1.88 31.70 -16.22
C SER A 87 -0.99 32.51 -17.18
N LEU A 88 -0.09 31.85 -17.90
CA LEU A 88 0.78 32.49 -18.89
C LEU A 88 0.02 32.80 -20.20
N ALA A 89 -0.84 31.89 -20.64
CA ALA A 89 -1.60 32.04 -21.89
C ALA A 89 -2.69 33.12 -21.80
N PHE A 90 -3.25 33.36 -20.60
CA PHE A 90 -4.37 34.29 -20.39
C PHE A 90 -3.98 35.60 -19.67
N ASN A 91 -2.70 35.90 -19.51
CA ASN A 91 -2.23 37.16 -18.92
C ASN A 91 -2.34 38.38 -19.87
N TRP A 92 -3.35 38.42 -20.73
CA TRP A 92 -3.53 39.43 -21.79
C TRP A 92 -4.11 40.78 -21.31
N ASP A 93 -4.35 40.99 -20.02
CA ASP A 93 -5.08 42.16 -19.53
C ASP A 93 -4.20 43.24 -18.84
N SER A 94 -2.97 43.45 -19.32
CA SER A 94 -2.16 44.60 -18.90
C SER A 94 -1.75 45.55 -20.04
N THR A 95 -2.31 45.40 -21.24
CA THR A 95 -2.03 46.31 -22.36
C THR A 95 -3.31 46.79 -23.05
N ILE A 96 -4.21 47.43 -22.32
CA ILE A 96 -5.12 48.42 -22.93
C ILE A 96 -4.54 49.80 -22.58
N PRO A 97 -3.85 50.48 -23.52
CA PRO A 97 -3.53 51.89 -23.35
C PRO A 97 -4.81 52.70 -23.53
N GLU A 98 -5.12 53.56 -22.56
CA GLU A 98 -6.05 54.69 -22.75
C GLU A 98 -5.50 55.70 -23.77
#